data_AF-A0A8K0KQ93-F1
#
_entry.id   AF-A0A8K0KQ93-F1
#
_cell.length_a   1.000
_cell.length_b   1.000
_cell.length_c   1.000
_cell.angle_alpha   90.00
_cell.angle_beta   90.00
_cell.angle_gamma   90.00
#
_symmetry.space_group_name_H-M   'P 1'
#
loop_
_entity.id
_entity.type
_entity.pdbx_description
1 polymer ?
#
loop_
_entity_poly.entity_id
_entity_poly.type
_entity_poly.pdbx_seq_one_letter_code
_entity_poly.pdbx_strand_id
1 'polypeptide(L)'
;MRQATLPKIMCLVAKFTGGKQVNRGKRGSFTYRARAAALDFQHGPMWHYNTMMSVLGRSPAALVKRIGIIRTKKVNSCRRSVHSIKASKPAEPVQKGNEQLRGAEDYGDLCQKLDMSDEDFDVVTNSFLTALSLSCEGKKALEIATRGQKENELWLNERRKRLTASNFILV
;
A
#
# COMPACT_ATOMS: atom_id res chain seq x y z
N MET A 1 -31.19 -10.30 7.55
CA MET A 1 -30.66 -9.10 8.21
C MET A 1 -29.44 -8.56 7.44
N ARG A 2 -29.63 -7.39 6.81
CA ARG A 2 -28.69 -6.33 6.38
C ARG A 2 -27.21 -6.67 6.08
N GLN A 3 -26.91 -7.03 4.82
CA GLN A 3 -25.58 -6.91 4.19
C GLN A 3 -25.49 -5.71 3.21
N ALA A 4 -25.98 -4.52 3.57
CA ALA A 4 -26.09 -3.39 2.61
C ALA A 4 -25.68 -2.00 3.16
N THR A 5 -24.65 -1.93 4.01
CA THR A 5 -24.28 -0.68 4.72
C THR A 5 -22.90 -0.09 4.38
N LEU A 6 -21.92 -0.91 4.00
CA LEU A 6 -20.57 -0.43 3.64
C LEU A 6 -20.52 0.62 2.50
N PRO A 7 -21.22 0.43 1.36
CA PRO A 7 -21.16 1.42 0.27
C PRO A 7 -21.86 2.74 0.60
N LYS A 8 -22.76 2.76 1.61
CA LYS A 8 -23.47 3.97 2.05
C LYS A 8 -22.59 4.87 2.92
N ILE A 9 -21.75 4.29 3.77
CA ILE A 9 -20.83 5.03 4.65
C ILE A 9 -19.80 5.81 3.84
N MET A 10 -19.18 5.19 2.84
CA MET A 10 -18.19 5.84 1.99
C MET A 10 -18.79 6.97 1.13
N CYS A 11 -20.05 6.85 0.71
CA CYS A 11 -20.77 7.94 0.04
C CYS A 11 -21.06 9.11 0.98
N LEU A 12 -21.35 8.85 2.27
CA LEU A 12 -21.63 9.89 3.26
C LEU A 12 -20.35 10.67 3.59
N VAL A 13 -19.23 9.96 3.80
CA VAL A 13 -17.91 10.56 4.05
C VAL A 13 -17.46 11.44 2.87
N ALA A 14 -17.71 11.00 1.63
CA ALA A 14 -17.42 11.79 0.43
C ALA A 14 -18.25 13.09 0.33
N LYS A 15 -19.45 13.16 0.92
CA LYS A 15 -20.28 14.37 0.97
C LYS A 15 -19.70 15.43 1.90
N PHE A 16 -19.13 15.02 3.03
CA PHE A 16 -18.63 15.93 4.07
C PHE A 16 -17.15 16.31 3.92
N THR A 17 -16.36 15.55 3.16
CA THR A 17 -14.91 15.80 3.00
C THR A 17 -14.54 16.78 1.88
N GLY A 18 -15.51 17.39 1.19
CA GLY A 18 -15.30 18.54 0.28
C GLY A 18 -14.48 18.28 -0.99
N GLY A 19 -13.84 17.11 -1.12
CA GLY A 19 -13.21 16.69 -2.36
C GLY A 19 -14.24 16.08 -3.30
N LYS A 20 -14.18 16.43 -4.60
CA LYS A 20 -14.89 15.71 -5.67
C LYS A 20 -14.33 14.29 -5.78
N GLN A 21 -14.57 13.44 -4.79
CA GLN A 21 -14.18 12.05 -4.82
C GLN A 21 -15.08 11.35 -5.84
N VAL A 22 -14.49 11.02 -6.99
CA VAL A 22 -15.12 10.18 -8.00
C VAL A 22 -15.49 8.87 -7.33
N ASN A 23 -16.78 8.61 -7.13
CA ASN A 23 -17.26 7.35 -6.55
C ASN A 23 -16.91 6.21 -7.52
N ARG A 24 -15.81 5.52 -7.24
CA ARG A 24 -15.28 4.42 -8.06
C ARG A 24 -15.97 3.07 -7.80
N GLY A 25 -17.03 3.06 -6.98
CA GLY A 25 -17.89 1.90 -6.74
C GLY A 25 -19.14 1.87 -7.63
N LYS A 26 -19.53 3.00 -8.24
CA LYS A 26 -20.71 3.07 -9.12
C LYS A 26 -20.39 2.57 -10.54
N ARG A 27 -21.41 2.03 -11.23
CA ARG A 27 -21.39 1.68 -12.68
C ARG A 27 -20.24 0.74 -13.12
N GLY A 28 -19.90 -0.27 -12.33
CA GLY A 28 -18.89 -1.27 -12.72
C GLY A 28 -17.45 -0.75 -12.78
N SER A 29 -17.15 0.40 -12.19
CA SER A 29 -15.81 1.02 -12.23
C SER A 29 -14.70 0.13 -11.66
N PHE A 30 -15.01 -0.74 -10.69
CA PHE A 30 -14.07 -1.77 -10.24
C PHE A 30 -13.73 -2.75 -11.37
N THR A 31 -14.76 -3.35 -11.98
CA THR A 31 -14.60 -4.32 -13.08
C THR A 31 -13.82 -3.73 -14.26
N TYR A 32 -14.10 -2.49 -14.64
CA TYR A 32 -13.34 -1.81 -15.70
C TYR A 32 -11.87 -1.63 -15.34
N ARG A 33 -11.55 -1.28 -14.09
CA ARG A 33 -10.16 -1.16 -13.64
C ARG A 33 -9.44 -2.50 -13.61
N ALA A 34 -10.11 -3.55 -13.13
CA ALA A 34 -9.54 -4.89 -13.13
C ALA A 34 -9.23 -5.39 -14.55
N ARG A 35 -10.17 -5.21 -15.48
CA ARG A 35 -9.96 -5.55 -16.91
C ARG A 35 -8.86 -4.70 -17.55
N ALA A 36 -8.87 -3.39 -17.30
CA ALA A 36 -7.84 -2.49 -17.81
C ALA A 36 -6.43 -2.85 -17.27
N ALA A 37 -6.33 -3.29 -16.00
CA ALA A 37 -5.08 -3.75 -15.42
C ALA A 37 -4.60 -5.05 -16.08
N ALA A 38 -5.50 -6.00 -16.33
CA ALA A 38 -5.16 -7.23 -17.06
C ALA A 38 -4.64 -6.93 -18.48
N LEU A 39 -5.29 -6.02 -19.21
CA LEU A 39 -4.85 -5.59 -20.53
C LEU A 39 -3.50 -4.85 -20.49
N ASP A 40 -3.27 -4.01 -19.48
CA ASP A 40 -1.97 -3.33 -19.27
C ASP A 40 -0.85 -4.32 -18.98
N PHE A 41 -1.15 -5.39 -18.25
CA PHE A 41 -0.20 -6.45 -17.96
C PHE A 41 0.16 -7.27 -19.21
N GLN A 42 -0.85 -7.67 -19.99
CA GLN A 42 -0.68 -8.52 -21.18
C GLN A 42 -0.08 -7.77 -22.37
N HIS A 43 -0.59 -6.57 -22.66
CA HIS A 43 -0.26 -5.82 -23.88
C HIS A 43 0.63 -4.59 -23.62
N GLY A 44 0.97 -4.33 -22.36
CA GLY A 44 1.85 -3.25 -21.96
C GLY A 44 1.21 -1.86 -22.03
N PRO A 45 1.96 -0.79 -21.67
CA PRO A 45 1.40 0.54 -21.44
C PRO A 45 0.82 1.25 -22.67
N MET A 46 0.93 0.68 -23.87
CA MET A 46 0.36 1.23 -25.10
C MET A 46 -0.98 0.58 -25.49
N TRP A 47 -1.47 -0.40 -24.70
CA TRP A 47 -2.65 -1.19 -25.03
C TRP A 47 -3.86 -0.34 -25.43
N HIS A 48 -4.15 0.71 -24.68
CA HIS A 48 -5.31 1.58 -24.90
C HIS A 48 -5.21 2.35 -26.22
N TYR A 49 -4.02 2.84 -26.57
CA TYR A 49 -3.78 3.49 -27.85
C TYR A 49 -3.94 2.51 -29.01
N ASN A 50 -3.34 1.32 -28.90
CA ASN A 50 -3.38 0.28 -29.93
C ASN A 50 -4.80 -0.26 -30.15
N THR A 51 -5.54 -0.52 -29.07
CA THR A 51 -6.92 -0.99 -29.15
C THR A 51 -7.81 0.08 -29.78
N MET A 52 -7.69 1.35 -29.39
CA MET A 52 -8.50 2.41 -29.99
C MET A 52 -8.17 2.62 -31.48
N MET A 53 -6.89 2.52 -31.86
CA MET A 53 -6.48 2.52 -33.27
C MET A 53 -7.14 1.39 -34.07
N SER A 54 -7.11 0.18 -33.51
CA SER A 54 -7.68 -1.01 -34.15
C SER A 54 -9.20 -0.96 -34.26
N VAL A 55 -9.90 -0.44 -33.25
CA VAL A 55 -11.37 -0.39 -33.22
C VAL A 55 -11.92 0.78 -34.02
N LEU A 56 -11.30 1.96 -33.94
CA LEU A 56 -11.82 3.19 -34.54
C LEU A 56 -11.23 3.48 -35.92
N GLY A 57 -10.22 2.74 -36.36
CA GLY A 57 -9.51 2.96 -37.62
C GLY A 57 -8.76 4.30 -37.69
N ARG A 58 -8.63 5.01 -36.56
CA ARG A 58 -8.02 6.35 -36.51
C ARG A 58 -7.22 6.60 -35.24
N SER A 59 -6.22 7.46 -35.39
CA SER A 59 -5.56 8.29 -34.38
C SER A 59 -6.34 8.56 -33.09
N PRO A 60 -6.16 7.90 -31.92
CA PRO A 60 -6.57 8.50 -30.66
C PRO A 60 -5.90 9.87 -30.47
N ALA A 61 -6.48 10.70 -29.60
CA ALA A 61 -5.91 12.01 -29.28
C ALA A 61 -4.43 11.91 -28.88
N ALA A 62 -3.62 12.89 -29.28
CA ALA A 62 -2.17 12.90 -29.03
C ALA A 62 -1.80 12.72 -27.55
N LEU A 63 -2.68 13.18 -26.64
CA LEU A 63 -2.55 13.01 -25.20
C LEU A 63 -2.53 11.54 -24.78
N VAL A 64 -3.38 10.69 -25.38
CA VAL A 64 -3.44 9.25 -25.08
C VAL A 64 -2.12 8.57 -25.46
N LYS A 65 -1.60 8.88 -26.65
CA LYS A 65 -0.30 8.39 -27.12
C LYS A 65 0.83 8.84 -26.18
N ARG A 66 0.84 10.11 -25.78
CA ARG A 66 1.85 10.69 -24.89
C ARG A 66 1.87 9.98 -23.53
N ILE A 67 0.70 9.72 -22.95
CA ILE A 67 0.59 8.98 -21.68
C ILE A 67 1.20 7.58 -21.80
N GLY A 68 0.86 6.86 -22.87
CA GLY A 68 1.42 5.53 -23.14
C GLY A 68 2.96 5.57 -23.23
N ILE A 69 3.52 6.53 -23.98
CA ILE A 69 4.98 6.70 -24.12
C ILE A 69 5.66 6.95 -22.76
N ILE A 70 5.10 7.85 -21.94
CA ILE A 70 5.65 8.17 -20.61
C ILE A 70 5.66 6.93 -19.73
N ARG A 71 4.56 6.17 -19.72
CA ARG A 71 4.47 4.94 -18.91
C ARG A 71 5.44 3.87 -19.41
N THR A 72 5.60 3.69 -20.72
CA THR A 72 6.59 2.77 -21.28
C THR A 72 8.01 3.14 -20.87
N LYS A 73 8.38 4.43 -20.92
CA LYS A 73 9.69 4.90 -20.43
C LYS A 73 9.91 4.56 -18.96
N LYS A 74 8.89 4.77 -18.11
CA LYS A 74 8.95 4.44 -16.68
C LYS A 74 9.17 2.94 -16.45
N VAL A 75 8.39 2.08 -17.12
CA VAL A 75 8.54 0.62 -17.01
C VAL A 75 9.93 0.18 -17.45
N ASN A 76 10.43 0.71 -18.57
CA ASN A 76 11.77 0.38 -19.06
C ASN A 76 12.87 0.87 -18.12
N SER A 77 12.72 2.05 -17.52
CA SER A 77 13.65 2.57 -16.51
C SER A 77 13.70 1.68 -15.27
N CYS A 78 12.54 1.29 -14.72
CA CYS A 78 12.47 0.35 -13.59
C CYS A 78 13.05 -1.03 -13.93
N ARG A 79 12.86 -1.53 -15.15
CA ARG A 79 13.47 -2.80 -15.59
C ARG A 79 14.99 -2.69 -15.70
N ARG A 80 15.51 -1.57 -16.24
CA ARG A 80 16.96 -1.31 -16.36
C ARG A 80 17.63 -1.17 -15.00
N SER A 81 17.01 -0.50 -14.04
CA SER A 81 17.57 -0.36 -12.68
C SER A 81 17.69 -1.70 -11.97
N VAL A 82 16.75 -2.62 -12.19
CA VAL A 82 16.85 -4.00 -11.65
C VAL A 82 17.97 -4.79 -12.33
N HIS A 83 18.17 -4.60 -13.64
CA HIS A 83 19.22 -5.30 -14.38
C HIS A 83 20.63 -4.79 -14.03
N SER A 84 20.81 -3.48 -13.84
CA SER A 84 22.10 -2.91 -13.44
C SER A 84 22.54 -3.34 -12.03
N ILE A 85 21.59 -3.58 -11.11
CA ILE A 85 21.87 -4.13 -9.78
C ILE A 85 22.33 -5.60 -9.86
N LYS A 86 21.85 -6.35 -10.85
CA LYS A 86 22.23 -7.76 -11.06
C LYS A 86 23.56 -7.90 -11.81
N ALA A 87 23.91 -6.95 -12.67
CA ALA A 87 25.14 -7.00 -13.46
C ALA A 87 26.41 -6.59 -12.67
N SER A 88 26.27 -5.85 -11.57
CA SER A 88 27.40 -5.34 -10.77
C SER A 88 27.83 -6.25 -9.62
N LYS A 89 27.12 -7.35 -9.38
CA LYS A 89 27.54 -8.36 -8.40
C LYS A 89 28.19 -9.52 -9.15
N PRO A 90 29.45 -9.90 -8.86
CA PRO A 90 29.94 -11.19 -9.32
C PRO A 90 28.97 -12.25 -8.82
N ALA A 91 28.54 -13.14 -9.71
CA ALA A 91 27.68 -14.24 -9.35
C ALA A 91 28.49 -15.18 -8.44
N GLU A 92 28.42 -14.93 -7.13
CA GLU A 92 28.78 -15.92 -6.12
C GLU A 92 28.06 -17.22 -6.51
N PRO A 93 28.76 -18.35 -6.69
CA PRO A 93 28.10 -19.62 -6.92
C PRO A 93 27.22 -19.85 -5.70
N VAL A 94 25.91 -19.70 -5.89
CA VAL A 94 24.92 -20.04 -4.88
C VAL A 94 25.16 -21.50 -4.58
N GLN A 95 25.83 -21.78 -3.46
CA GLN A 95 25.81 -23.10 -2.88
C GLN A 95 24.33 -23.42 -2.72
N LYS A 96 23.83 -24.38 -3.50
CA LYS A 96 22.53 -25.02 -3.24
C LYS A 96 22.67 -25.80 -1.93
N GLY A 97 22.86 -25.09 -0.82
CA GLY A 97 22.45 -25.60 0.48
C GLY A 97 20.95 -25.84 0.37
N ASN A 98 20.50 -26.98 0.90
CA ASN A 98 19.09 -27.37 0.94
C ASN A 98 18.20 -26.12 1.05
N GLU A 99 17.44 -25.83 0.00
CA GLU A 99 16.41 -24.79 -0.02
C GLU A 99 15.27 -25.24 0.91
N GLN A 100 15.56 -25.40 2.19
CA GLN A 100 14.57 -25.08 3.20
C GLN A 100 14.35 -23.58 3.04
N LEU A 101 13.22 -23.28 2.40
CA LEU A 101 12.65 -21.97 2.15
C LEU A 101 12.95 -21.03 3.32
N ARG A 102 14.02 -20.24 3.23
CA ARG A 102 14.26 -19.16 4.18
C ARG A 102 13.07 -18.21 4.06
N GLY A 103 12.19 -18.24 5.06
CA GLY A 103 10.90 -17.54 5.10
C GLY A 103 9.67 -18.45 5.19
N ALA A 104 9.73 -19.76 4.94
CA ALA A 104 8.61 -20.65 5.26
C ALA A 104 8.53 -20.99 6.76
N GLU A 105 9.62 -20.77 7.49
CA GLU A 105 9.65 -20.86 8.95
C GLU A 105 8.91 -19.67 9.60
N ASP A 106 8.98 -18.49 8.97
CA ASP A 106 8.33 -17.26 9.42
C ASP A 106 6.87 -17.11 8.95
N TYR A 107 6.41 -18.01 8.06
CA TYR A 107 5.04 -18.00 7.52
C TYR A 107 4.53 -19.44 7.34
N GLY A 108 3.48 -19.82 8.08
CA GLY A 108 2.85 -21.15 7.98
C GLY A 108 1.93 -21.46 9.15
N ASP A 109 1.50 -22.71 9.29
CA ASP A 109 0.61 -23.16 10.39
C ASP A 109 1.25 -22.95 11.78
N LEU A 110 2.58 -22.96 11.86
CA LEU A 110 3.33 -22.67 13.07
C LEU A 110 3.27 -21.19 13.48
N CYS A 111 3.04 -20.27 12.55
CA CYS A 111 2.92 -18.83 12.82
C CYS A 111 1.54 -18.44 13.37
N GLN A 112 0.58 -19.38 13.40
CA GLN A 112 -0.72 -19.15 14.02
C GLN A 112 -0.67 -19.29 15.55
N LYS A 113 0.40 -19.88 16.10
CA LYS A 113 0.56 -20.09 17.52
C LYS A 113 1.51 -19.03 18.09
N LEU A 114 1.07 -18.35 19.14
CA LEU A 114 1.91 -17.40 19.88
C LEU A 114 3.11 -18.12 20.49
N ASP A 115 4.27 -17.47 20.47
CA ASP A 115 5.50 -17.95 21.14
C ASP A 115 5.40 -17.89 22.67
N MET A 116 4.31 -17.33 23.20
CA MET A 116 4.02 -17.16 24.62
C MET A 116 2.61 -17.66 24.94
N SER A 117 2.32 -17.82 26.24
CA SER A 117 0.97 -18.16 26.70
C SER A 117 -0.02 -17.05 26.34
N ASP A 118 -1.28 -17.42 26.13
CA ASP A 118 -2.34 -16.44 25.83
C ASP A 118 -2.51 -15.47 27.00
N GLU A 119 -2.32 -15.95 28.24
CA GLU A 119 -2.37 -15.12 29.45
C GLU A 119 -1.26 -14.06 29.47
N ASP A 120 -0.03 -14.45 29.15
CA ASP A 120 1.09 -13.51 29.10
C ASP A 120 0.89 -12.49 27.96
N PHE A 121 0.37 -12.94 26.82
CA PHE A 121 0.06 -12.05 25.70
C PHE A 121 -0.97 -10.98 26.09
N ASP A 122 -2.03 -11.37 26.80
CA ASP A 122 -3.05 -10.44 27.27
C ASP A 122 -2.48 -9.45 28.30
N VAL A 123 -1.62 -9.91 29.21
CA VAL A 123 -0.94 -9.03 30.18
C VAL A 123 -0.07 -8.00 29.45
N VAL A 124 0.75 -8.45 28.49
CA VAL A 124 1.62 -7.55 27.70
C VAL A 124 0.78 -6.57 26.88
N THR A 125 -0.27 -7.05 26.22
CA THR A 125 -1.17 -6.21 25.41
C THR A 125 -1.85 -5.14 26.26
N ASN A 126 -2.37 -5.50 27.42
CA ASN A 126 -3.01 -4.55 28.34
C ASN A 126 -2.01 -3.54 28.91
N SER A 127 -0.80 -3.97 29.26
CA SER A 127 0.27 -3.06 29.71
C SER A 127 0.65 -2.05 28.62
N PHE A 128 0.67 -2.49 27.36
CA PHE A 128 0.98 -1.62 26.23
C PHE A 128 -0.15 -0.62 25.93
N LEU A 129 -1.41 -1.07 25.99
CA LEU A 129 -2.58 -0.22 25.80
C LEU A 129 -2.72 0.84 26.90
N THR A 130 -2.46 0.45 28.15
CA THR A 130 -2.47 1.41 29.27
C THR A 130 -1.33 2.43 29.14
N ALA A 131 -0.14 2.02 28.73
CA ALA A 131 0.97 2.94 28.43
C ALA A 131 0.67 3.90 27.26
N LEU A 132 -0.11 3.48 26.28
CA LEU A 132 -0.56 4.33 25.17
C LEU A 132 -1.65 5.34 25.57
N SER A 133 -2.44 5.00 26.60
CA SER A 133 -3.53 5.81 27.11
C SER A 133 -2.99 6.95 27.98
N LEU A 134 -2.89 8.14 27.41
CA LEU A 134 -2.44 9.33 28.13
C LEU A 134 -3.63 10.14 28.65
N SER A 135 -3.49 10.68 29.86
CA SER A 135 -4.41 11.67 30.42
C SER A 135 -4.42 12.95 29.57
N CYS A 136 -5.44 13.80 29.72
CA CYS A 136 -5.50 15.08 29.00
C CYS A 136 -4.29 15.99 29.26
N GLU A 137 -3.75 15.96 30.48
CA GLU A 137 -2.54 16.70 30.84
C GLU A 137 -1.29 16.08 30.22
N GLY A 138 -1.17 14.75 30.26
CA GLY A 138 -0.07 14.02 29.62
C GLY A 138 -0.02 14.25 28.10
N LYS A 139 -1.18 14.35 27.43
CA LYS A 139 -1.25 14.70 26.01
C LYS A 139 -0.69 16.09 25.72
N LYS A 140 -0.98 17.09 26.56
CA LYS A 140 -0.45 18.45 26.41
C LYS A 140 1.04 18.51 26.65
N ALA A 141 1.53 17.85 27.69
CA ALA A 141 2.97 17.75 27.97
C ALA A 141 3.72 17.09 26.80
N LEU A 142 3.16 16.02 26.24
CA LEU A 142 3.74 15.32 25.10
C LEU A 142 3.73 16.17 23.82
N GLU A 143 2.66 16.94 23.57
CA GLU A 143 2.63 17.90 22.46
C GLU A 143 3.78 18.89 22.55
N ILE A 144 3.95 19.53 23.70
CA ILE A 144 5.01 20.51 23.95
C ILE A 144 6.39 19.86 23.76
N ALA A 145 6.59 18.69 24.35
CA ALA A 145 7.87 17.96 24.28
C ALA A 145 8.21 17.46 22.86
N THR A 146 7.23 17.37 21.96
CA THR A 146 7.41 16.81 20.60
C THR A 146 7.22 17.83 19.47
N ARG A 147 7.18 19.14 19.76
CA ARG A 147 7.00 20.22 18.77
C ARG A 147 8.02 20.23 17.63
N GLY A 148 9.23 19.73 17.86
CA GLY A 148 10.29 19.58 16.83
C GLY A 148 9.99 18.53 15.75
N GLN A 149 8.92 17.75 15.91
CA GLN A 149 8.45 16.75 14.94
C GLN A 149 9.57 15.83 14.44
N LYS A 150 9.92 15.92 13.15
CA LYS A 150 10.90 15.04 12.50
C LYS A 150 12.30 15.15 13.12
N GLU A 151 12.66 16.33 13.61
CA GLU A 151 13.98 16.58 14.22
C GLU A 151 14.03 16.17 15.69
N ASN A 152 12.94 15.63 16.24
CA ASN A 152 12.84 15.18 17.61
C ASN A 152 12.66 13.66 17.68
N GLU A 153 13.62 12.97 18.28
CA GLU A 153 13.60 11.51 18.43
C GLU A 153 12.40 11.01 19.24
N LEU A 154 11.95 11.77 20.25
CA LEU A 154 10.77 11.44 21.05
C LEU A 154 9.52 11.40 20.17
N TRP A 155 9.39 12.35 19.23
CA TRP A 155 8.27 12.36 18.30
C TRP A 155 8.29 11.14 17.38
N LEU A 156 9.47 10.75 16.86
CA LEU A 156 9.61 9.55 16.02
C LEU A 156 9.25 8.27 16.79
N ASN A 157 9.65 8.18 18.05
CA ASN A 157 9.35 7.04 18.92
C ASN A 157 7.85 6.94 19.22
N GLU A 158 7.22 8.04 19.61
CA GLU A 158 5.77 8.06 19.87
C GLU A 158 4.95 7.84 18.60
N ARG A 159 5.41 8.35 17.47
CA ARG A 159 4.75 8.16 16.18
C ARG A 159 4.79 6.70 15.73
N ARG A 160 5.90 5.97 15.96
CA ARG A 160 6.02 4.55 15.59
C ARG A 160 5.07 3.64 16.36
N LYS A 161 4.75 3.99 17.60
CA LYS A 161 3.83 3.21 18.46
C LYS A 161 2.34 3.45 18.14
N ARG A 162 2.01 4.48 17.35
CA ARG A 162 0.64 4.99 17.20
C ARG A 162 0.18 4.96 15.74
N LEU A 163 -1.11 4.68 15.55
CA LEU A 163 -1.76 4.91 14.26
C LEU A 163 -1.89 6.40 14.01
N THR A 164 -1.27 6.88 12.93
CA THR A 164 -1.25 8.30 12.56
C THR A 164 -2.22 8.57 11.44
N ALA A 165 -2.71 9.82 11.33
CA ALA A 165 -3.64 10.22 10.28
C ALA A 165 -3.16 9.90 8.85
N SER A 166 -1.84 9.99 8.60
CA SER A 166 -1.26 9.65 7.30
C SER A 166 -1.24 8.14 7.02
N ASN A 167 -1.19 7.31 8.06
CA ASN A 167 -1.12 5.85 7.94
C ASN A 167 -2.50 5.19 8.06
N PHE A 168 -3.49 5.91 8.58
CA PHE A 168 -4.86 5.41 8.76
C PHE A 168 -5.59 5.08 7.45
N ILE A 169 -5.09 5.56 6.30
CA ILE A 169 -5.65 5.25 4.97
C ILE A 169 -5.12 3.91 4.41
N LEU A 170 -4.01 3.41 4.96
CA LEU A 170 -3.30 2.21 4.48
C LEU A 170 -3.59 0.95 5.32
N VAL A 171 -4.32 1.09 6.43
CA VAL A 171 -4.81 0.00 7.29
C VAL A 171 -6.27 -0.24 6.97
#